data_AF-A0A4Q5LZJ9-F1
#
_entry.id   AF-A0A4Q5LZJ9-F1
#
_cell.length_a   1.000
_cell.length_b   1.000
_cell.length_c   1.000
_cell.angle_alpha   90.00
_cell.angle_beta   90.00
_cell.angle_gamma   90.00
#
_symmetry.space_group_name_H-M   'P 1'
#
loop_
_entity.id
_entity.type
_entity.pdbx_description
1 polymer ?
#
loop_
_entity_poly.entity_id
_entity_poly.type
_entity_poly.pdbx_seq_one_letter_code
_entity_poly.pdbx_strand_id
1 'polypeptide(L)'
;MNADGNELYTFDVKGTINADFVINSIEIFIDKIRKPTVLVIDNARIHHAKVFQEKLELWQNKGLYIFYLPAYSPHLNRIERLWRHTKYYWLKPSDYQDLE
;
A
#
# COMPACT_ATOMS: atom_id res chain seq x y z
N MET A 1 11.19 4.55 -12.50
CA MET A 1 12.27 4.80 -11.52
C MET A 1 12.39 6.30 -11.31
N ASN A 2 12.43 6.78 -10.06
CA ASN A 2 12.99 8.10 -9.79
C ASN A 2 14.50 7.97 -9.50
N ALA A 3 15.22 9.09 -9.53
CA ALA A 3 16.68 9.16 -9.57
C ALA A 3 17.40 8.54 -8.36
N ASP A 4 16.68 8.27 -7.26
CA ASP A 4 17.22 7.75 -6.00
C ASP A 4 17.12 6.22 -5.85
N GLY A 5 16.62 5.52 -6.87
CA GLY A 5 16.34 4.08 -6.78
C GLY A 5 15.06 3.73 -5.99
N ASN A 6 14.19 4.71 -5.70
CA ASN A 6 12.88 4.44 -5.12
C ASN A 6 11.89 4.08 -6.24
N GLU A 7 11.41 2.84 -6.23
CA GLU A 7 10.39 2.38 -7.15
C GLU A 7 9.00 2.53 -6.53
N LEU A 8 8.06 3.06 -7.31
CA LEU A 8 6.66 3.11 -6.93
C LEU A 8 5.95 1.95 -7.65
N TYR A 9 5.35 1.07 -6.86
CA TYR A 9 4.48 0.00 -7.35
C TYR A 9 3.04 0.41 -7.08
N THR A 10 2.22 0.46 -8.13
CA THR A 10 0.80 0.84 -8.03
C THR A 10 -0.07 -0.29 -8.54
N PHE A 11 -1.20 -0.49 -7.86
CA PHE A 11 -2.27 -1.38 -8.28
C PHE A 11 -3.56 -0.58 -8.22
N ASP A 12 -4.36 -0.62 -9.28
CA ASP A 12 -5.61 0.11 -9.39
C ASP A 12 -6.78 -0.83 -9.66
N VAL A 13 -7.94 -0.47 -9.09
CA VAL A 13 -9.21 -1.14 -9.31
C VAL A 13 -10.31 -0.09 -9.28
N LYS A 14 -11.32 -0.24 -10.14
CA LYS A 14 -12.52 0.59 -10.07
C LYS A 14 -13.40 0.13 -8.91
N GLY A 15 -13.89 1.08 -8.11
CA GLY A 15 -14.77 0.82 -6.98
C GLY A 15 -14.03 0.61 -5.66
N THR A 16 -14.67 -0.09 -4.73
CA THR A 16 -14.17 -0.23 -3.36
C THR A 16 -13.02 -1.22 -3.26
N ILE A 17 -11.91 -0.79 -2.66
CA ILE A 17 -10.80 -1.67 -2.31
C ILE A 17 -11.24 -2.63 -1.20
N ASN A 18 -11.05 -3.93 -1.40
CA ASN A 18 -11.35 -4.98 -0.43
C ASN A 18 -10.09 -5.79 -0.07
N ALA A 19 -10.23 -6.73 0.85
CA ALA A 19 -9.10 -7.56 1.30
C ALA A 19 -8.50 -8.41 0.19
N ASP A 20 -9.33 -9.01 -0.67
CA ASP A 20 -8.85 -9.85 -1.76
C ASP A 20 -7.96 -9.08 -2.74
N PHE A 21 -8.37 -7.86 -3.11
CA PHE A 21 -7.57 -7.00 -3.96
C PHE A 21 -6.21 -6.66 -3.33
N VAL A 22 -6.20 -6.30 -2.04
CA VAL A 22 -4.97 -5.97 -1.33
C VAL A 22 -4.05 -7.20 -1.21
N ILE A 23 -4.61 -8.37 -0.88
CA ILE A 23 -3.87 -9.64 -0.82
C ILE A 23 -3.24 -9.96 -2.16
N ASN A 24 -4.00 -9.92 -3.25
CA ASN A 24 -3.50 -10.20 -4.59
C ASN A 24 -2.40 -9.20 -5.00
N SER A 25 -2.56 -7.93 -4.65
CA SER A 25 -1.54 -6.89 -4.90
C SER A 25 -0.22 -7.21 -4.16
N ILE A 26 -0.31 -7.63 -2.90
CA ILE A 26 0.85 -8.04 -2.10
C ILE A 26 1.49 -9.30 -2.68
N GLU A 27 0.70 -10.29 -3.10
CA GLU A 27 1.22 -11.52 -3.69
C GLU A 27 1.99 -11.26 -4.99
N ILE A 28 1.48 -10.38 -5.86
CA ILE A 28 2.21 -9.95 -7.06
C ILE A 28 3.51 -9.21 -6.69
N PHE A 29 3.49 -8.40 -5.63
CA PHE A 29 4.68 -7.68 -5.17
C PHE A 29 5.74 -8.63 -4.59
N ILE A 30 5.34 -9.71 -3.91
CA ILE A 30 6.28 -10.69 -3.34
C ILE A 30 7.20 -11.27 -4.41
N ASP A 31 6.72 -11.50 -5.64
CA ASP A 31 7.57 -12.02 -6.73
C ASP A 31 8.70 -11.07 -7.14
N LYS A 32 8.66 -9.81 -6.70
CA LYS A 32 9.69 -8.79 -6.94
C LYS A 32 10.73 -8.71 -5.83
N ILE A 33 10.46 -9.23 -4.64
CA ILE A 33 11.39 -9.11 -3.51
C ILE A 33 12.61 -10.01 -3.72
N ARG A 34 13.80 -9.50 -3.40
CA ARG A 34 15.08 -10.21 -3.55
C ARG A 34 15.84 -10.38 -2.23
N LYS A 35 15.26 -9.87 -1.15
CA LYS A 35 15.82 -9.85 0.21
C LYS A 35 14.68 -9.79 1.22
N PRO A 36 14.92 -10.14 2.49
CA PRO A 36 13.96 -9.91 3.56
C PRO A 36 13.42 -8.48 3.51
N THR A 37 12.11 -8.35 3.42
CA THR A 37 11.42 -7.08 3.17
C THR A 37 10.36 -6.88 4.22
N VAL A 38 10.29 -5.67 4.79
CA VAL A 38 9.23 -5.28 5.73
C VAL A 38 8.26 -4.37 5.00
N LEU A 39 6.99 -4.79 4.89
CA LEU A 39 5.90 -3.96 4.42
C LEU A 39 5.25 -3.26 5.63
N VAL A 40 5.42 -1.94 5.67
CA VAL A 40 4.87 -1.06 6.71
C VAL A 40 3.47 -0.62 6.30
N ILE A 41 2.46 -0.96 7.09
CA ILE A 41 1.05 -0.67 6.81
C ILE A 41 0.37 0.08 7.95
N ASP A 42 -0.70 0.80 7.64
CA ASP A 42 -1.54 1.43 8.64
C ASP A 42 -2.52 0.40 9.27
N ASN A 43 -3.45 0.89 10.08
CA ASN A 43 -4.43 0.04 10.76
C ASN A 43 -5.79 0.01 10.05
N ALA A 44 -5.84 0.16 8.72
CA ALA A 44 -7.09 0.01 7.98
C ALA A 44 -7.74 -1.35 8.26
N ARG A 45 -9.07 -1.39 8.37
CA ARG A 45 -9.83 -2.61 8.72
C ARG A 45 -9.51 -3.80 7.82
N ILE A 46 -9.19 -3.53 6.55
CA ILE A 46 -8.81 -4.54 5.55
C ILE A 46 -7.58 -5.33 5.99
N HIS A 47 -6.58 -4.68 6.59
CA HIS A 47 -5.35 -5.32 7.06
C HIS A 47 -5.54 -6.16 8.32
N HIS A 48 -6.69 -6.01 8.99
CA HIS A 48 -7.08 -6.78 10.18
C HIS A 48 -8.13 -7.85 9.88
N ALA A 49 -8.56 -7.96 8.61
CA ALA A 49 -9.51 -9.00 8.20
C ALA A 49 -8.88 -10.39 8.35
N LYS A 50 -9.69 -11.38 8.75
CA LYS A 50 -9.23 -12.77 8.97
C LYS A 50 -8.46 -13.33 7.77
N VAL A 51 -8.98 -13.13 6.56
CA VAL A 51 -8.35 -13.58 5.31
C VAL A 51 -6.97 -12.96 5.06
N PHE A 52 -6.72 -11.76 5.57
CA PHE A 52 -5.42 -11.10 5.49
C PHE A 52 -4.45 -11.70 6.54
N GLN A 53 -4.94 -11.90 7.77
CA GLN A 53 -4.16 -12.48 8.85
C GLN A 53 -3.68 -13.92 8.52
N GLU A 54 -4.54 -14.71 7.85
CA GLU A 54 -4.21 -16.06 7.38
C GLU A 54 -3.04 -16.11 6.38
N LYS A 55 -2.71 -14.98 5.74
CA LYS A 55 -1.60 -14.89 4.77
C LYS A 55 -0.26 -14.53 5.40
N LEU A 56 -0.24 -14.05 6.66
CA LEU A 56 0.97 -13.52 7.28
C LEU A 56 2.10 -14.55 7.35
N GLU A 57 1.79 -15.78 7.79
CA GLU A 57 2.79 -16.85 7.88
C GLU A 57 3.36 -17.22 6.49
N LEU A 58 2.47 -17.33 5.49
CA LEU A 58 2.88 -17.60 4.11
C LEU A 58 3.81 -16.51 3.57
N TRP A 59 3.47 -15.24 3.79
CA TRP A 59 4.29 -14.11 3.36
C TRP A 59 5.63 -14.08 4.08
N GLN A 60 5.64 -14.37 5.39
CA GLN A 60 6.87 -14.42 6.18
C GLN A 60 7.81 -15.53 5.68
N ASN A 61 7.29 -16.70 5.33
CA ASN A 61 8.06 -17.78 4.70
C ASN A 61 8.62 -17.41 3.32
N LYS A 62 7.97 -16.49 2.61
CA LYS A 62 8.47 -15.91 1.35
C LYS A 62 9.43 -14.74 1.56
N GLY A 63 9.71 -14.35 2.81
CA GLY A 63 10.62 -13.25 3.15
C GLY A 63 9.96 -11.87 3.22
N LEU A 64 8.63 -11.80 3.23
CA LEU A 64 7.86 -10.57 3.45
C LEU A 64 7.29 -10.54 4.87
N TYR A 65 7.65 -9.51 5.64
CA TYR A 65 7.20 -9.29 7.00
C TYR A 65 6.27 -8.10 7.05
N ILE A 66 5.20 -8.19 7.85
CA ILE A 66 4.26 -7.08 8.03
C ILE A 66 4.60 -6.34 9.32
N PHE A 67 4.65 -5.00 9.23
CA PHE A 67 4.78 -4.12 10.38
C PHE A 67 3.62 -3.12 10.40
N TYR A 68 2.80 -3.19 11.45
CA TYR A 68 1.72 -2.23 11.67
C TYR A 68 2.26 -0.98 12.35
N LEU A 69 1.94 0.19 11.79
CA LEU A 69 2.21 1.46 12.45
C LEU A 69 1.41 1.58 13.76
N PRO A 70 1.89 2.37 14.74
CA PRO A 70 1.08 2.73 15.89
C PRO A 70 -0.22 3.43 15.46
N ALA A 71 -1.30 3.22 16.22
CA ALA A 71 -2.58 3.86 15.95
C ALA A 71 -2.42 5.39 15.88
N TYR A 72 -3.21 6.03 15.01
CA TYR A 72 -3.23 7.48 14.82
C TYR A 72 -1.86 8.13 14.52
N SER A 73 -0.96 7.41 13.85
CA SER A 73 0.39 7.89 13.51
C SER A 73 0.61 8.12 12.00
N PRO A 74 -0.22 8.95 11.32
CA PRO A 74 -0.09 9.18 9.87
C PRO A 74 1.24 9.85 9.51
N HIS A 75 1.85 10.60 10.44
CA HIS A 75 3.15 11.24 10.25
C HIS A 75 4.30 10.22 10.04
N LEU A 76 4.12 8.97 10.46
CA LEU A 76 5.06 7.87 10.23
C LEU A 76 4.82 7.16 8.88
N ASN A 77 3.64 7.35 8.28
CA ASN A 77 3.31 6.70 7.02
C ASN A 77 3.89 7.50 5.84
N ARG A 78 4.90 6.93 5.16
CA ARG A 78 5.59 7.61 4.05
C ARG A 78 4.65 7.96 2.88
N ILE A 79 3.59 7.18 2.66
CA ILE A 79 2.64 7.42 1.56
C ILE A 79 1.89 8.75 1.72
N GLU A 80 1.74 9.25 2.94
CA GLU A 80 1.07 10.53 3.20
C GLU A 80 1.80 11.72 2.56
N ARG A 81 3.13 11.63 2.42
CA ARG A 81 3.91 12.64 1.68
C ARG A 81 3.61 12.61 0.20
N LEU A 82 3.48 11.40 -0.38
CA LEU A 82 3.09 11.24 -1.78
C LEU A 82 1.68 11.79 -1.99
N TRP A 83 0.71 11.39 -1.16
CA TRP A 83 -0.67 11.88 -1.27
C TRP A 83 -0.78 13.39 -1.13
N ARG A 84 -0.05 13.99 -0.19
CA ARG A 84 0.02 15.44 -0.06
C ARG A 84 0.56 16.05 -1.35
N HIS A 85 1.65 15.54 -1.88
CA HIS A 85 2.23 16.08 -3.10
C HIS A 85 1.26 15.95 -4.30
N THR A 86 0.65 14.79 -4.48
CA THR A 86 -0.35 14.54 -5.52
C THR A 86 -1.51 15.54 -5.43
N LYS A 87 -2.10 15.71 -4.24
CA LYS A 87 -3.28 16.57 -4.05
C LYS A 87 -3.00 18.05 -4.26
N TYR A 88 -1.84 18.53 -3.83
CA TYR A 88 -1.55 19.98 -3.85
C TYR A 88 -0.79 20.45 -5.09
N TYR A 89 -0.06 19.57 -5.77
CA TYR A 89 0.81 19.95 -6.88
C TYR A 89 0.48 19.27 -8.20
N TRP A 90 -0.04 18.04 -8.18
CA TRP A 90 -0.33 17.30 -9.42
C TRP A 90 -1.77 17.46 -9.86
N LEU A 91 -2.71 17.38 -8.91
CA LEU A 91 -4.13 17.55 -9.19
C LEU A 91 -4.52 19.03 -9.28
N LYS A 92 -5.27 19.36 -10.31
CA LYS A 92 -5.89 20.66 -10.56
C LYS A 92 -7.41 20.56 -10.36
N PRO A 93 -8.12 21.67 -10.13
CA PRO A 93 -9.58 21.66 -10.06
C PRO A 93 -10.27 21.05 -11.28
N SER A 94 -9.68 21.15 -12.46
CA SER A 94 -10.18 20.51 -13.69
C SER A 94 -10.22 18.99 -13.62
N ASP A 95 -9.33 18.38 -12.85
CA ASP A 95 -9.21 16.92 -12.76
C ASP A 95 -10.33 16.29 -11.91
N TYR A 96 -11.17 17.12 -11.28
CA TYR A 96 -12.34 16.72 -10.51
C TYR A 96 -13.65 16.84 -11.30
N GLN A 97 -13.61 17.28 -12.55
CA GLN A 97 -14.83 17.57 -13.33
C GLN A 97 -15.68 16.32 -13.65
N ASP A 98 -15.05 15.14 -13.69
CA ASP A 98 -15.71 13.87 -14.02
C ASP A 98 -16.09 13.05 -12.76
N LEU A 99 -15.95 13.62 -11.56
CA LEU A 99 -16.42 13.00 -10.32
C LEU A 99 -17.92 13.30 -10.14
N GLU A 100 -18.76 12.57 -10.88
CA GLU A 100 -20.21 12.49 -10.61
C GLU A 100 -20.51 11.71 -9.32
#